data_AF-A0A7C1JYY8-F1
#
_entry.id   AF-A0A7C1JYY8-F1
#
_cell.length_a   1.000
_cell.length_b   1.000
_cell.length_c   1.000
_cell.angle_alpha   90.00
_cell.angle_beta   90.00
_cell.angle_gamma   90.00
#
_symmetry.space_group_name_H-M   'P 1'
#
loop_
_entity.id
_entity.type
_entity.pdbx_description
1 polymer ?
#
loop_
_entity_poly.entity_id
_entity_poly.type
_entity_poly.pdbx_seq_one_letter_code
_entity_poly.pdbx_strand_id
1 'polypeptide(L)'
;MILLTMTLQGVYNPVRRIASKLSGLSHTDRQPNGLLDYRPMYLSPSLSASLATLGRFLLGLVLLVAAIGKWLDRDQFARAVIHYPILPQSLARAVAGALPWGEFILALLLILNWFTLLTASLTIGLLMLFTAAQCVTLARGQQVDCHCFGGFDQEKIGPHTLLRNAILMLIALWVLVFNWRYSAPAS
;
A
#
# COMPACT_ATOMS: atom_id res chain seq x y z
N MET A 1 5.44 20.94 22.15
CA MET A 1 5.58 20.09 20.96
C MET A 1 5.92 18.63 21.27
N ILE A 2 6.77 18.31 22.26
CA ILE A 2 7.16 16.92 22.60
C ILE A 2 6.00 16.07 23.20
N LEU A 3 5.09 16.69 23.96
CA LEU A 3 3.92 15.97 24.51
C LEU A 3 2.87 15.59 23.45
N LEU A 4 2.77 16.32 22.34
CA LEU A 4 1.85 15.98 21.25
C LEU A 4 2.33 14.76 20.46
N THR A 5 3.66 14.57 20.36
CA THR A 5 4.26 13.41 19.69
C THR A 5 4.14 12.12 20.52
N MET A 6 4.16 12.19 21.85
CA MET A 6 4.04 11.00 22.72
C MET A 6 2.60 10.45 22.76
N THR A 7 1.58 11.31 22.72
CA THR A 7 0.18 10.87 22.65
C THR A 7 -0.16 10.27 21.28
N LEU A 8 0.42 10.81 20.19
CA LEU A 8 0.27 10.22 18.86
C LEU A 8 0.95 8.85 18.75
N GLN A 9 2.11 8.64 19.38
CA GLN A 9 2.78 7.33 19.41
C GLN A 9 1.97 6.22 20.09
N GLY A 10 1.20 6.56 21.14
CA GLY A 10 0.35 5.61 21.87
C GLY A 10 -0.85 5.10 21.06
N VAL A 11 -1.40 5.95 20.18
CA VAL A 11 -2.51 5.60 19.27
C VAL A 11 -1.99 4.90 18.00
N TYR A 12 -0.75 5.19 17.58
CA TYR A 12 -0.14 4.67 16.34
C TYR A 12 0.51 3.27 16.41
N ASN A 13 0.57 2.63 17.59
CA ASN A 13 1.29 1.36 17.74
C ASN A 13 0.44 0.22 18.34
N PRO A 14 -0.63 -0.21 17.64
CA PRO A 14 -1.46 -1.33 18.10
C PRO A 14 -0.69 -2.65 18.10
N VAL A 15 0.27 -2.82 17.17
CA VAL A 15 1.02 -4.06 16.99
C VAL A 15 2.02 -4.30 18.12
N ARG A 16 2.68 -3.27 18.66
CA ARG A 16 3.59 -3.42 19.83
C ARG A 16 2.85 -3.91 21.08
N ARG A 17 1.56 -3.57 21.23
CA ARG A 17 0.69 -4.03 22.32
C ARG A 17 0.31 -5.51 22.20
N ILE A 18 0.18 -6.00 20.97
CA ILE A 18 -0.12 -7.40 20.66
C ILE A 18 1.16 -8.23 20.78
N ALA A 19 2.29 -7.74 20.25
CA ALA A 19 3.60 -8.38 20.35
C ALA A 19 4.07 -8.52 21.82
N SER A 20 3.85 -7.50 22.66
CA SER A 20 4.20 -7.58 24.08
C SER A 20 3.34 -8.58 24.86
N LYS A 21 2.09 -8.81 24.42
CA LYS A 21 1.21 -9.83 25.02
C LYS A 21 1.61 -11.25 24.59
N LEU A 22 2.09 -11.41 23.36
CA LEU A 22 2.55 -12.70 22.84
C LEU A 22 3.93 -13.09 23.36
N SER A 23 4.83 -12.13 23.60
CA SER A 23 6.15 -12.39 24.20
C SER A 23 6.07 -12.89 25.65
N GLY A 24 4.96 -12.66 26.34
CA GLY A 24 4.69 -13.20 27.68
C GLY A 24 4.24 -14.67 27.70
N LEU A 25 3.92 -15.27 26.53
CA LEU A 25 3.41 -16.65 26.41
C LEU A 25 4.49 -17.65 25.93
N SER A 26 5.72 -17.21 25.68
CA SER A 26 6.79 -18.01 25.07
C SER A 26 7.74 -18.68 26.08
N HIS A 27 7.30 -18.92 27.33
CA HIS A 27 8.16 -19.50 28.37
C HIS A 27 8.00 -21.00 28.61
N THR A 28 7.21 -21.72 27.81
CA THR A 28 7.06 -23.17 27.98
C THR A 28 7.54 -23.95 26.75
N ASP A 29 8.63 -24.65 27.01
CA ASP A 29 9.04 -25.95 26.51
C ASP A 29 10.11 -26.15 25.42
N ARG A 30 10.90 -27.17 25.75
CA ARG A 30 12.20 -27.67 25.29
C ARG A 30 12.12 -28.36 23.92
N GLN A 31 13.17 -28.18 23.11
CA GLN A 31 13.50 -28.92 21.86
C GLN A 31 13.46 -30.46 22.02
N PRO A 32 13.17 -31.25 20.95
CA PRO A 32 14.25 -31.75 20.07
C PRO A 32 13.90 -32.10 18.60
N ASN A 33 14.92 -32.01 17.74
CA ASN A 33 15.20 -32.77 16.50
C ASN A 33 14.28 -32.68 15.26
N GLY A 34 14.83 -32.12 14.18
CA GLY A 34 14.94 -32.89 12.94
C GLY A 34 13.92 -32.71 11.81
N LEU A 35 13.25 -31.57 11.65
CA LEU A 35 12.43 -31.34 10.44
C LEU A 35 12.44 -29.87 9.99
N LEU A 36 13.03 -29.69 8.81
CA LEU A 36 13.20 -28.48 8.00
C LEU A 36 14.28 -27.50 8.50
N ASP A 37 15.49 -27.68 7.95
CA ASP A 37 16.48 -26.62 7.75
C ASP A 37 15.90 -25.58 6.78
N TYR A 38 14.85 -24.89 7.21
CA TYR A 38 14.31 -23.70 6.57
C TYR A 38 15.33 -22.60 6.88
N ARG A 39 16.44 -22.58 6.15
CA ARG A 39 17.32 -21.41 6.09
C ARG A 39 16.56 -20.38 5.25
N PRO A 40 15.82 -19.41 5.81
CA PRO A 40 15.38 -18.34 4.95
C PRO A 40 16.67 -17.74 4.41
N MET A 41 16.75 -17.61 3.09
CA MET A 41 17.83 -16.90 2.43
C MET A 41 17.81 -15.46 2.97
N TYR A 42 18.53 -15.23 4.06
CA TYR A 42 18.70 -13.94 4.69
C TYR A 42 19.53 -13.12 3.71
N LEU A 43 18.86 -12.30 2.89
CA LEU A 43 19.51 -11.13 2.31
C LEU A 43 20.20 -10.40 3.47
N SER A 44 21.45 -9.98 3.27
CA SER A 44 22.21 -9.28 4.29
C SER A 44 21.38 -8.12 4.89
N PRO A 45 21.52 -7.82 6.19
CA PRO A 45 20.72 -6.78 6.87
C PRO A 45 20.76 -5.42 6.16
N SER A 46 21.87 -5.11 5.48
CA SER A 46 22.06 -3.91 4.68
C SER A 46 21.30 -3.92 3.35
N LEU A 47 21.21 -5.08 2.68
CA LEU A 47 20.55 -5.22 1.39
C LEU A 47 19.02 -5.12 1.54
N SER A 48 18.46 -5.78 2.55
CA SER A 48 17.01 -5.72 2.83
C SER A 48 16.54 -4.29 3.16
N ALA A 49 17.34 -3.51 3.88
CA ALA A 49 17.06 -2.11 4.17
C ALA A 49 17.11 -1.20 2.92
N SER A 50 18.11 -1.42 2.07
CA SER A 50 18.26 -0.68 0.80
C SER A 50 17.08 -0.96 -0.13
N LEU A 51 16.66 -2.22 -0.23
CA LEU A 51 15.49 -2.64 -1.02
C LEU A 51 14.18 -2.08 -0.47
N ALA A 52 13.99 -2.05 0.85
CA ALA A 52 12.81 -1.44 1.47
C ALA A 52 12.73 0.07 1.19
N THR A 53 13.87 0.76 1.23
CA THR A 53 13.95 2.19 0.89
C THR A 53 13.59 2.42 -0.58
N LEU A 54 14.20 1.65 -1.48
CA LEU A 54 13.90 1.72 -2.91
C LEU A 54 12.43 1.43 -3.22
N GLY A 55 11.85 0.40 -2.58
CA GLY A 55 10.44 0.04 -2.73
C GLY A 55 9.51 1.18 -2.32
N ARG A 56 9.86 1.96 -1.30
CA ARG A 56 9.05 3.13 -0.87
C ARG A 56 9.09 4.27 -1.86
N PHE A 57 10.27 4.58 -2.38
CA PHE A 57 10.40 5.58 -3.44
C PHE A 57 9.63 5.15 -4.69
N LEU A 58 9.71 3.88 -5.08
CA LEU A 58 8.94 3.31 -6.19
C LEU A 58 7.44 3.44 -5.97
N LEU A 59 6.92 2.98 -4.83
CA LEU A 59 5.49 3.09 -4.52
C LEU A 59 5.01 4.53 -4.46
N GLY A 60 5.80 5.41 -3.83
CA GLY A 60 5.50 6.82 -3.74
C GLY A 60 5.46 7.49 -5.11
N LEU A 61 6.44 7.22 -5.97
CA LEU A 61 6.48 7.75 -7.33
C LEU A 61 5.29 7.25 -8.16
N VAL A 62 4.96 5.96 -8.09
CA VAL A 62 3.83 5.38 -8.81
C VAL A 62 2.51 6.02 -8.36
N LEU A 63 2.29 6.17 -7.05
CA LEU A 63 1.09 6.85 -6.53
C LEU A 63 1.05 8.33 -6.92
N LEU A 64 2.21 9.00 -6.99
CA LEU A 64 2.31 10.40 -7.39
C LEU A 64 1.92 10.58 -8.85
N VAL A 65 2.47 9.75 -9.75
CA VAL A 65 2.11 9.77 -11.17
C VAL A 65 0.63 9.42 -11.35
N ALA A 66 0.12 8.45 -10.60
CA ALA A 66 -1.30 8.10 -10.61
C ALA A 66 -2.20 9.26 -10.18
N ALA A 67 -1.85 9.98 -9.10
CA ALA A 67 -2.60 11.13 -8.61
C ALA A 67 -2.61 12.28 -9.63
N ILE A 68 -1.45 12.60 -10.21
CA ILE A 68 -1.31 13.64 -11.24
C ILE A 68 -2.12 13.26 -12.48
N GLY A 69 -2.02 12.02 -12.95
CA GLY A 69 -2.79 11.52 -14.08
C GLY A 69 -4.29 11.67 -13.88
N LYS A 70 -4.80 11.31 -12.70
CA LYS A 70 -6.23 11.48 -12.37
C LYS A 70 -6.66 12.95 -12.23
N TRP A 71 -5.75 13.85 -11.88
CA TRP A 71 -6.03 15.29 -11.87
C TRP A 71 -6.10 15.89 -13.27
N LEU A 72 -5.27 15.41 -14.19
CA LEU A 72 -5.30 15.85 -15.59
C LEU A 72 -6.54 15.33 -16.31
N ASP A 73 -6.97 14.09 -16.03
CA ASP A 73 -8.13 13.44 -16.64
C ASP A 73 -9.30 13.21 -15.68
N ARG A 74 -9.63 14.23 -14.87
CA ARG A 74 -10.70 14.14 -13.85
C ARG A 74 -12.03 13.67 -14.40
N ASP A 75 -12.43 14.17 -15.58
CA ASP A 75 -13.73 13.85 -16.17
C ASP A 75 -13.80 12.39 -16.62
N GLN A 76 -12.73 11.87 -17.23
CA GLN A 76 -12.66 10.48 -17.66
C GLN A 76 -12.60 9.53 -16.45
N PHE A 77 -11.79 9.87 -15.45
CA PHE A 77 -11.72 9.11 -14.20
C PHE A 77 -13.08 9.10 -13.47
N ALA A 78 -13.73 10.25 -13.34
CA ALA A 78 -15.05 10.34 -12.72
C ALA A 78 -16.10 9.51 -13.47
N ARG A 79 -16.09 9.53 -14.81
CA ARG A 79 -16.97 8.67 -15.61
C ARG A 79 -16.68 7.18 -15.36
N ALA A 80 -15.43 6.77 -15.34
CA ALA A 80 -15.06 5.39 -15.02
C ALA A 80 -15.55 4.98 -13.63
N VAL A 81 -15.42 5.87 -12.64
CA VAL A 81 -15.89 5.62 -11.26
C VAL A 81 -17.42 5.55 -11.16
N ILE A 82 -18.14 6.40 -11.89
CA ILE A 82 -19.61 6.41 -11.91
C ILE A 82 -20.18 5.15 -12.56
N HIS A 83 -19.49 4.56 -13.54
CA HIS A 83 -19.93 3.31 -14.17
C HIS A 83 -19.63 2.08 -13.30
N TYR A 84 -18.90 2.23 -12.19
CA TYR A 84 -18.76 1.15 -11.23
C TYR A 84 -20.09 0.89 -10.50
N PRO A 85 -20.64 -0.33 -10.59
CA PRO A 85 -21.93 -0.72 -10.02
C PRO A 85 -21.92 -0.82 -8.48
N ILE A 86 -20.79 -0.51 -7.85
CA ILE A 86 -20.53 -0.74 -6.43
C ILE A 86 -21.08 0.43 -5.59
N LEU A 87 -21.15 1.63 -6.16
CA LEU A 87 -21.45 2.86 -5.43
C LEU A 87 -22.60 3.65 -6.08
N PRO A 88 -23.48 4.29 -5.30
CA PRO A 88 -24.45 5.23 -5.83
C PRO A 88 -23.74 6.45 -6.45
N GLN A 89 -24.35 7.05 -7.47
CA GLN A 89 -23.72 8.07 -8.33
C GLN A 89 -23.23 9.33 -7.58
N SER A 90 -23.87 9.70 -6.46
CA SER A 90 -23.42 10.79 -5.59
C SER A 90 -22.11 10.44 -4.87
N LEU A 91 -22.00 9.22 -4.35
CA LEU A 91 -20.82 8.74 -3.65
C LEU A 91 -19.67 8.45 -4.61
N ALA A 92 -19.97 7.94 -5.81
CA ALA A 92 -19.00 7.74 -6.89
C ALA A 92 -18.28 9.05 -7.26
N ARG A 93 -19.02 10.17 -7.36
CA ARG A 93 -18.43 11.50 -7.61
C ARG A 93 -17.57 11.99 -6.46
N ALA A 94 -18.02 11.81 -5.21
CA ALA A 94 -17.23 12.17 -4.04
C ALA A 94 -15.92 11.37 -3.96
N VAL A 95 -15.99 10.06 -4.21
CA VAL A 95 -14.81 9.17 -4.25
C VAL A 95 -13.88 9.58 -5.40
N ALA A 96 -14.40 9.83 -6.60
CA ALA A 96 -13.59 10.26 -7.74
C ALA A 96 -12.81 11.55 -7.46
N GLY A 97 -13.40 12.48 -6.69
CA GLY A 97 -12.75 13.71 -6.28
C GLY A 97 -11.74 13.53 -5.14
N ALA A 98 -12.09 12.75 -4.10
CA ALA A 98 -11.28 12.57 -2.90
C ALA A 98 -10.08 11.63 -3.11
N LEU A 99 -10.22 10.64 -3.98
CA LEU A 99 -9.24 9.57 -4.14
C LEU A 99 -7.87 10.05 -4.67
N PRO A 100 -7.79 10.94 -5.68
CA PRO A 100 -6.52 11.52 -6.13
C PRO A 100 -5.76 12.27 -5.01
N TRP A 101 -6.49 12.95 -4.11
CA TRP A 101 -5.87 13.58 -2.94
C TRP A 101 -5.30 12.55 -1.96
N GLY A 102 -6.03 11.45 -1.73
CA GLY A 102 -5.54 10.34 -0.91
C GLY A 102 -4.26 9.72 -1.47
N GLU A 103 -4.21 9.47 -2.78
CA GLU A 103 -3.02 8.97 -3.49
C GLU A 103 -1.83 9.92 -3.33
N PHE A 104 -2.05 11.21 -3.54
CA PHE A 104 -1.02 12.23 -3.42
C PHE A 104 -0.45 12.32 -1.99
N ILE A 105 -1.31 12.32 -0.97
CA ILE A 105 -0.89 12.35 0.43
C ILE A 105 -0.10 11.09 0.78
N LEU A 106 -0.57 9.91 0.37
CA LEU A 106 0.15 8.65 0.59
C LEU A 106 1.51 8.62 -0.12
N ALA A 107 1.58 9.15 -1.35
CA ALA A 107 2.83 9.29 -2.09
C ALA A 107 3.86 10.12 -1.32
N LEU A 108 3.46 11.31 -0.85
CA LEU A 108 4.33 12.19 -0.08
C LEU A 108 4.76 11.54 1.24
N LEU A 109 3.85 10.91 1.97
CA LEU A 109 4.19 10.28 3.25
C LEU A 109 5.15 9.09 3.07
N LEU A 110 5.01 8.32 1.98
CA LEU A 110 5.94 7.24 1.64
C LEU A 110 7.33 7.76 1.28
N ILE A 111 7.42 8.81 0.46
CA ILE A 111 8.68 9.45 0.03
C ILE A 111 9.39 10.09 1.22
N LEU A 112 8.65 10.80 2.08
CA LEU A 112 9.18 11.48 3.27
C LEU A 112 9.48 10.53 4.43
N ASN A 113 9.24 9.22 4.26
CA ASN A 113 9.41 8.22 5.30
C ASN A 113 8.60 8.54 6.59
N TRP A 114 7.43 9.14 6.46
CA TRP A 114 6.59 9.47 7.62
C TRP A 114 5.55 8.36 7.83
N PHE A 115 5.44 7.85 9.06
CA PHE A 115 4.40 6.88 9.47
C PHE A 115 4.33 5.63 8.57
N THR A 116 5.48 5.02 8.28
CA THR A 116 5.60 3.91 7.29
C THR A 116 4.55 2.83 7.43
N LEU A 117 4.26 2.42 8.67
CA LEU A 117 3.38 1.29 8.92
C LEU A 117 1.94 1.62 8.51
N LEU A 118 1.45 2.81 8.87
CA LEU A 118 0.12 3.27 8.47
C LEU A 118 0.06 3.50 6.96
N THR A 119 1.07 4.18 6.40
CA THR A 119 1.07 4.57 4.98
C THR A 119 1.19 3.37 4.05
N ALA A 120 2.03 2.38 4.38
CA ALA A 120 2.11 1.13 3.65
C ALA A 120 0.81 0.32 3.75
N SER A 121 0.18 0.27 4.94
CA SER A 121 -1.11 -0.42 5.12
C SER A 121 -2.24 0.23 4.31
N LEU A 122 -2.33 1.56 4.33
CA LEU A 122 -3.29 2.31 3.53
C LEU A 122 -3.04 2.16 2.03
N THR A 123 -1.77 2.13 1.61
CA THR A 123 -1.39 1.89 0.20
C THR A 123 -1.84 0.50 -0.25
N ILE A 124 -1.63 -0.53 0.56
CA ILE A 124 -2.11 -1.89 0.29
C ILE A 124 -3.63 -1.91 0.18
N GLY A 125 -4.35 -1.28 1.11
CA GLY A 125 -5.82 -1.18 1.08
C GLY A 125 -6.32 -0.48 -0.19
N LEU A 126 -5.66 0.60 -0.59
CA LEU A 126 -6.00 1.34 -1.80
C LEU A 126 -5.75 0.50 -3.07
N LEU A 127 -4.60 -0.17 -3.17
CA LEU A 127 -4.28 -1.07 -4.28
C LEU A 127 -5.27 -2.25 -4.37
N MET A 128 -5.69 -2.79 -3.22
CA MET A 128 -6.73 -3.83 -3.17
C MET A 128 -8.07 -3.30 -3.70
N LEU A 129 -8.49 -2.11 -3.28
CA LEU A 129 -9.74 -1.50 -3.75
C LEU A 129 -9.71 -1.29 -5.28
N PHE A 130 -8.60 -0.79 -5.82
CA PHE A 130 -8.41 -0.64 -7.26
C PHE A 130 -8.42 -1.97 -8.01
N THR A 131 -7.78 -2.99 -7.45
CA THR A 131 -7.72 -4.31 -8.06
C THR A 131 -9.10 -4.96 -8.07
N ALA A 132 -9.85 -4.86 -6.95
CA ALA A 132 -11.22 -5.33 -6.87
C ALA A 132 -12.13 -4.65 -7.89
N ALA A 133 -12.02 -3.33 -8.05
CA ALA A 133 -12.75 -2.58 -9.06
C ALA A 133 -12.45 -3.10 -10.47
N GLN A 134 -11.17 -3.25 -10.85
CA GLN A 134 -10.78 -3.80 -12.16
C GLN A 134 -11.28 -5.23 -12.39
N CYS A 135 -11.18 -6.10 -11.37
CA CYS A 135 -11.71 -7.47 -11.45
C CYS A 135 -13.22 -7.49 -11.70
N VAL A 136 -13.99 -6.60 -11.07
CA VAL A 136 -15.44 -6.48 -11.30
C VAL A 136 -15.74 -6.01 -12.72
N THR A 137 -14.97 -5.05 -13.27
CA THR A 137 -15.11 -4.63 -14.68
C THR A 137 -14.87 -5.79 -15.64
N LEU A 138 -13.78 -6.53 -15.43
CA LEU A 138 -13.40 -7.67 -16.27
C LEU A 138 -14.42 -8.81 -16.18
N ALA A 139 -14.90 -9.14 -14.98
CA ALA A 139 -15.91 -10.19 -14.78
C ALA A 139 -17.24 -9.87 -15.48
N ARG A 140 -17.52 -8.58 -15.75
CA ARG A 140 -18.70 -8.13 -16.48
C ARG A 140 -18.48 -8.04 -17.99
N GLY A 141 -17.31 -8.39 -18.49
CA GLY A 141 -16.96 -8.32 -19.91
C GLY A 141 -16.91 -6.91 -20.47
N GLN A 142 -16.85 -5.88 -19.61
CA GLN A 142 -16.78 -4.49 -20.06
C GLN A 142 -15.34 -4.15 -20.44
N GLN A 143 -15.14 -3.69 -21.68
CA GLN A 143 -13.87 -3.11 -22.09
C GLN A 143 -13.87 -1.65 -21.72
N VAL A 144 -13.34 -1.34 -20.54
CA VAL A 144 -13.14 0.03 -20.06
C VAL A 144 -11.65 0.32 -20.05
N ASP A 145 -11.26 1.51 -20.50
CA ASP A 145 -9.86 1.93 -20.51
C ASP A 145 -9.39 2.21 -19.07
N CYS A 146 -8.17 1.77 -18.75
CA CYS A 146 -7.59 1.87 -17.42
C CYS A 146 -7.12 3.29 -17.13
N HIS A 147 -8.01 4.17 -16.66
CA HIS A 147 -7.63 5.54 -16.29
C HIS A 147 -6.88 5.65 -14.93
N CYS A 148 -6.25 4.56 -14.47
CA CYS A 148 -5.53 4.52 -13.20
C CYS A 148 -4.35 5.51 -13.14
N PHE A 149 -3.72 5.78 -14.29
CA PHE A 149 -2.65 6.77 -14.46
C PHE A 149 -3.11 7.97 -15.31
N GLY A 150 -4.42 8.20 -15.45
CA GLY A 150 -4.96 9.17 -16.41
C GLY A 150 -4.61 8.83 -17.86
N GLY A 151 -4.62 9.83 -18.75
CA GLY A 151 -4.30 9.70 -20.17
C GLY A 151 -2.86 9.29 -20.49
N PHE A 152 -2.00 9.10 -19.48
CA PHE A 152 -0.66 8.52 -19.65
C PHE A 152 -0.68 7.02 -19.96
N ASP A 153 -1.78 6.35 -19.64
CA ASP A 153 -1.93 4.91 -19.82
C ASP A 153 -3.34 4.62 -20.32
N GLN A 154 -3.55 4.76 -21.63
CA GLN A 154 -4.84 4.45 -22.29
C GLN A 154 -4.98 2.95 -22.61
N GLU A 155 -4.34 2.11 -21.81
CA GLU A 155 -4.35 0.67 -22.02
C GLU A 155 -5.68 0.08 -21.51
N LYS A 156 -6.26 -0.84 -22.30
CA LYS A 156 -7.48 -1.56 -21.89
C LYS A 156 -7.18 -2.37 -20.63
N ILE A 157 -8.12 -2.37 -19.67
CA ILE A 157 -8.00 -3.21 -18.48
C ILE A 157 -7.82 -4.67 -18.92
N GLY A 158 -6.77 -5.33 -18.42
CA GLY A 158 -6.37 -6.66 -18.84
C GLY A 158 -5.46 -7.37 -17.84
N PRO A 159 -4.94 -8.57 -18.18
CA PRO A 159 -4.09 -9.36 -17.28
C PRO A 159 -2.83 -8.60 -16.84
N HIS A 160 -2.29 -7.75 -17.71
CA HIS A 160 -1.11 -6.93 -17.43
C HIS A 160 -1.36 -5.90 -16.33
N THR A 161 -2.52 -5.23 -16.32
CA THR A 161 -2.84 -4.22 -15.28
C THR A 161 -3.02 -4.88 -13.91
N LEU A 162 -3.60 -6.08 -13.87
CA LEU A 162 -3.70 -6.89 -12.65
C LEU A 162 -2.32 -7.34 -12.15
N LEU A 163 -1.45 -7.80 -13.06
CA LEU A 163 -0.09 -8.21 -12.72
C LEU A 163 0.73 -7.04 -12.14
N ARG A 164 0.65 -5.86 -12.77
CA ARG A 164 1.29 -4.64 -12.25
C ARG A 164 0.83 -4.33 -10.83
N ASN A 165 -0.49 -4.35 -10.58
CA ASN A 165 -1.03 -4.10 -9.25
C ASN A 165 -0.59 -5.16 -8.24
N ALA A 166 -0.54 -6.45 -8.64
CA ALA A 166 -0.04 -7.52 -7.79
C ALA A 166 1.43 -7.31 -7.40
N ILE A 167 2.28 -6.92 -8.34
CA ILE A 167 3.69 -6.60 -8.08
C ILE A 167 3.80 -5.42 -7.11
N LEU A 168 3.03 -4.34 -7.33
CA LEU A 168 3.02 -3.19 -6.42
C LEU A 168 2.54 -3.56 -5.02
N MET A 169 1.52 -4.42 -4.89
CA MET A 169 1.06 -4.94 -3.59
C MET A 169 2.14 -5.77 -2.89
N LEU A 170 2.88 -6.61 -3.63
CA LEU A 170 3.99 -7.38 -3.07
C LEU A 170 5.13 -6.47 -2.58
N ILE A 171 5.46 -5.42 -3.33
CA ILE A 171 6.46 -4.42 -2.91
C ILE A 171 5.97 -3.70 -1.66
N ALA A 172 4.70 -3.31 -1.59
CA ALA A 172 4.13 -2.65 -0.42
C ALA A 172 4.13 -3.55 0.82
N LEU A 173 3.83 -4.85 0.65
CA LEU A 173 3.92 -5.85 1.71
C LEU A 173 5.38 -6.02 2.18
N TRP A 174 6.33 -6.08 1.26
CA TRP A 174 7.76 -6.16 1.58
C TRP A 174 8.20 -4.93 2.39
N VAL A 175 7.83 -3.73 1.95
CA VAL A 175 8.10 -2.49 2.68
C VAL A 175 7.49 -2.55 4.08
N LEU A 176 6.25 -3.01 4.22
CA LEU A 176 5.58 -3.12 5.51
C LEU A 176 6.33 -4.04 6.49
N VAL A 177 6.82 -5.18 6.00
CA VAL A 177 7.52 -6.20 6.81
C VAL A 177 8.95 -5.76 7.17
N PHE A 178 9.70 -5.23 6.21
CA PHE A 178 11.15 -5.01 6.37
C PHE A 178 11.51 -3.58 6.82
N ASN A 179 10.66 -2.58 6.55
CA ASN A 179 10.97 -1.22 6.95
C ASN A 179 10.84 -0.98 8.47
N TRP A 180 10.19 -1.88 9.22
CA TRP A 180 10.07 -1.75 10.68
C TRP A 180 11.43 -1.68 11.39
N ARG A 181 12.49 -2.23 10.78
CA ARG A 181 13.85 -2.27 11.38
C ARG A 181 14.57 -0.92 11.42
N TYR A 182 14.12 0.09 10.66
CA TYR A 182 14.85 1.36 10.49
C TYR A 182 14.22 2.56 11.19
N SER A 183 13.06 2.42 11.84
CA SER A 183 12.41 3.50 12.58
C SER A 183 12.84 3.60 14.05
N ALA A 184 13.92 2.93 14.46
CA ALA A 184 14.51 3.20 15.77
C ALA A 184 15.17 4.60 15.70
N PRO A 185 14.69 5.60 16.45
CA PRO A 185 15.43 6.85 16.56
C PRO A 185 16.81 6.51 17.15
N ALA A 186 17.86 6.99 16.48
CA ALA A 186 19.18 7.05 17.09
C ALA A 186 19.05 7.94 18.33
N SER A 187 19.09 7.34 19.51
CA SER A 187 19.24 8.01 20.80
C SER A 187 20.38 7.33 21.55
#